data_AF-F6LQ31-F1
#
_entry.id   AF-F6LQ31-F1
#
_cell.length_a   1.000
_cell.length_b   1.000
_cell.length_c   1.000
_cell.angle_alpha   90.00
_cell.angle_beta   90.00
_cell.angle_gamma   90.00
#
_symmetry.space_group_name_H-M   'P 1'
#
loop_
_entity.id
_entity.type
_entity.pdbx_description
1 polymer ?
#
loop_
_entity_poly.entity_id
_entity_poly.type
_entity_poly.pdbx_seq_one_letter_code
_entity_poly.pdbx_strand_id
1 'polypeptide(L)'
;DPYAGTGNALSIAANRLSYTLGLHGPSMAVDTACSSSLVAVHLACRSLRDGESTLALVGGVNVMLSPAITVNFTKAGFMAPDGRCKAFDARADGYVRAEGAGVVVLKPLARALADRDPIYAVIRGSAVNQDGRTNGLTAPSR
;
A
#
# COMPACT_ATOMS: atom_id res chain seq x y z
N ASP A 1 20.13 18.64 -8.74
CA ASP A 1 20.45 18.78 -7.31
C ASP A 1 20.88 17.41 -6.78
N PRO A 2 22.01 17.29 -6.04
CA PRO A 2 22.47 16.04 -5.43
C PRO A 2 21.44 15.32 -4.54
N TYR A 3 20.47 16.02 -3.95
CA TYR A 3 19.42 15.42 -3.12
C TYR A 3 18.28 14.79 -3.93
N ALA A 4 18.24 14.99 -5.25
CA ALA A 4 17.16 14.47 -6.08
C ALA A 4 17.07 12.94 -6.06
N GLY A 5 18.20 12.24 -6.00
CA GLY A 5 18.23 10.77 -5.95
C GLY A 5 17.56 10.23 -4.68
N THR A 6 17.99 10.71 -3.51
CA THR A 6 17.44 10.29 -2.22
C THR A 6 16.09 10.91 -1.89
N GLY A 7 15.75 12.03 -2.55
CA GLY A 7 14.46 12.71 -2.39
C GLY A 7 13.30 12.02 -3.13
N ASN A 8 13.57 11.29 -4.21
CA ASN A 8 12.52 10.76 -5.10
C ASN A 8 12.51 9.24 -5.26
N ALA A 9 13.58 8.53 -4.90
CA ALA A 9 13.61 7.08 -5.06
C ALA A 9 12.61 6.39 -4.14
N LEU A 10 11.76 5.52 -4.71
CA LEU A 10 10.71 4.80 -3.98
C LEU A 10 11.28 3.95 -2.82
N SER A 11 12.42 3.29 -3.03
CA SER A 11 13.13 2.54 -1.99
C SER A 11 13.53 3.41 -0.79
N ILE A 12 13.86 4.68 -1.03
CA ILE A 12 14.27 5.61 0.01
C ILE A 12 13.08 6.02 0.89
N ALA A 13 11.83 5.91 0.43
CA ALA A 13 10.68 6.16 1.28
C ALA A 13 10.67 5.23 2.51
N ALA A 14 10.91 3.93 2.31
CA ALA A 14 11.03 2.96 3.41
C ALA A 14 12.37 3.11 4.16
N ASN A 15 13.49 3.18 3.42
CA ASN A 15 14.82 3.23 4.04
C ASN A 15 15.03 4.48 4.89
N ARG A 16 14.39 5.60 4.55
CA ARG A 16 14.44 6.84 5.35
C ARG A 16 13.78 6.65 6.71
N LEU A 17 12.67 5.90 6.81
CA LEU A 17 12.08 5.56 8.10
C LEU A 17 13.04 4.71 8.94
N SER A 18 13.64 3.68 8.33
CA SER A 18 14.62 2.83 9.01
C SER A 18 15.83 3.63 9.50
N TYR A 19 16.38 4.50 8.64
CA TYR A 19 17.50 5.37 8.98
C TYR A 19 17.15 6.33 10.13
N THR A 20 16.03 7.03 10.03
CA THR A 20 15.62 8.03 11.02
C THR A 20 15.26 7.42 12.37
N LEU A 21 14.68 6.22 12.39
CA LEU A 21 14.23 5.54 13.61
C LEU A 21 15.24 4.52 14.16
N GLY A 22 16.38 4.31 13.49
CA GLY A 22 17.38 3.32 13.90
C GLY A 22 16.90 1.88 13.81
N LEU A 23 16.10 1.54 12.80
CA LEU A 23 15.52 0.21 12.62
C LEU A 23 16.43 -0.67 11.75
N HIS A 24 16.64 -1.92 12.17
CA HIS A 24 17.56 -2.86 11.53
C HIS A 24 16.89 -4.08 10.88
N GLY A 25 15.54 -4.13 10.88
CA GLY A 25 14.79 -5.15 10.17
C GLY A 25 14.71 -4.91 8.65
N PRO A 26 14.00 -5.79 7.91
CA PRO A 26 13.74 -5.60 6.48
C PRO A 26 13.13 -4.22 6.19
N SER A 27 13.67 -3.53 5.19
CA SER A 27 13.19 -2.22 4.73
C SER A 27 13.01 -2.24 3.22
N MET A 28 11.77 -2.10 2.76
CA MET A 28 11.43 -2.22 1.34
C MET A 28 10.23 -1.37 0.98
N ALA A 29 10.21 -0.90 -0.25
CA ALA A 29 9.04 -0.30 -0.85
C ALA A 29 8.37 -1.29 -1.82
N VAL A 30 7.05 -1.30 -1.84
CA VAL A 30 6.25 -2.24 -2.63
C VAL A 30 5.41 -1.45 -3.63
N ASP A 31 5.50 -1.82 -4.90
CA ASP A 31 4.64 -1.29 -5.95
C ASP A 31 3.89 -2.44 -6.64
N THR A 32 2.61 -2.54 -6.30
CA THR A 32 1.62 -3.40 -6.98
C THR A 32 0.41 -2.56 -7.39
N ALA A 33 0.64 -1.30 -7.77
CA ALA A 33 -0.42 -0.33 -8.05
C ALA A 33 -1.41 -0.19 -6.87
N CYS A 34 -2.72 -0.33 -7.12
CA CYS A 34 -3.78 -0.07 -6.14
C CYS A 34 -3.74 -0.97 -4.90
N SER A 35 -3.09 -2.15 -4.98
CA SER A 35 -2.99 -3.09 -3.85
C SER A 35 -1.74 -2.92 -2.99
N SER A 36 -0.86 -1.96 -3.31
CA SER A 36 0.48 -1.84 -2.71
C SER A 36 0.50 -1.88 -1.19
N SER A 37 -0.39 -1.12 -0.53
CA SER A 37 -0.46 -1.07 0.93
C SER A 37 -0.91 -2.41 1.55
N LEU A 38 -1.85 -3.12 0.92
CA LEU A 38 -2.31 -4.43 1.39
C LEU A 38 -1.26 -5.53 1.16
N VAL A 39 -0.52 -5.47 0.06
CA VAL A 39 0.61 -6.38 -0.19
C VAL A 39 1.74 -6.12 0.82
N ALA A 40 2.03 -4.86 1.14
CA ALA A 40 2.99 -4.52 2.20
C ALA A 40 2.56 -5.09 3.56
N VAL A 41 1.26 -5.03 3.89
CA VAL A 41 0.71 -5.68 5.11
C VAL A 41 0.90 -7.19 5.05
N HIS A 42 0.64 -7.83 3.91
CA HIS A 42 0.85 -9.26 3.74
C HIS A 42 2.32 -9.66 4.01
N LEU A 43 3.26 -8.95 3.42
CA LEU A 43 4.70 -9.19 3.58
C LEU A 43 5.16 -8.97 5.03
N ALA A 44 4.68 -7.91 5.69
CA ALA A 44 4.96 -7.69 7.11
C ALA A 44 4.40 -8.81 7.99
N CYS A 45 3.18 -9.28 7.73
CA CYS A 45 2.64 -10.44 8.44
C CYS A 45 3.45 -11.72 8.20
N ARG A 46 4.05 -11.91 7.02
CA ARG A 46 4.99 -13.02 6.75
C ARG A 46 6.26 -12.86 7.58
N SER A 47 6.94 -11.72 7.46
CA SER A 47 8.18 -11.43 8.20
C SER A 47 8.02 -11.57 9.73
N LEU A 48 6.88 -11.14 10.29
CA LEU A 48 6.56 -11.32 11.72
C LEU A 48 6.30 -12.78 12.12
N ARG A 49 5.69 -13.58 11.24
CA ARG A 49 5.42 -15.01 11.51
C ARG A 49 6.68 -15.86 11.36
N ASP A 50 7.51 -15.53 10.39
CA ASP A 50 8.75 -16.24 10.08
C ASP A 50 9.89 -15.83 11.03
N GLY A 51 9.67 -14.81 11.88
CA GLY A 51 10.61 -14.37 12.90
C GLY A 51 11.72 -13.44 12.39
N GLU A 52 11.67 -13.04 11.12
CA GLU A 52 12.58 -12.05 10.53
C GLU A 52 12.39 -10.64 11.12
N SER A 53 11.16 -10.35 11.59
CA SER A 53 10.82 -9.10 12.26
C SER A 53 10.10 -9.38 13.59
N THR A 54 10.35 -8.57 14.60
CA THR A 54 9.62 -8.62 15.89
C THR A 54 8.53 -7.55 16.01
N LEU A 55 8.65 -6.50 15.19
CA LEU A 55 7.72 -5.40 15.02
C LEU A 55 7.86 -4.88 13.58
N ALA A 56 6.77 -4.47 12.94
CA ALA A 56 6.80 -3.94 11.58
C ALA A 56 6.02 -2.62 11.48
N LEU A 57 6.64 -1.63 10.83
CA LEU A 57 5.94 -0.43 10.36
C LEU A 57 5.50 -0.67 8.93
N VAL A 58 4.19 -0.56 8.68
CA VAL A 58 3.62 -0.79 7.36
C VAL A 58 2.77 0.40 6.98
N GLY A 59 3.02 0.98 5.81
CA GLY A 59 2.25 2.12 5.34
C GLY A 59 2.04 2.13 3.85
N GLY A 60 1.25 3.11 3.42
CA GLY A 60 1.04 3.44 2.02
C GLY A 60 0.83 4.93 1.87
N VAL A 61 1.29 5.48 0.76
CA VAL A 61 1.14 6.89 0.41
C VAL A 61 0.80 7.02 -1.07
N ASN A 62 -0.12 7.92 -1.40
CA ASN A 62 -0.39 8.36 -2.76
C ASN A 62 -0.51 9.89 -2.77
N VAL A 63 0.26 10.55 -3.63
CA VAL A 63 0.23 12.00 -3.85
C VAL A 63 0.24 12.26 -5.35
N MET A 64 -0.58 13.19 -5.81
CA MET A 64 -0.83 13.55 -7.19
C MET A 64 -0.11 14.85 -7.55
N LEU A 65 1.21 14.77 -7.74
CA LEU A 65 2.05 15.94 -8.03
C LEU A 65 2.01 16.40 -9.50
N SER A 66 1.35 15.64 -10.39
CA SER A 66 1.27 15.93 -11.82
C SER A 66 -0.06 15.46 -12.40
N PRO A 67 -0.64 16.20 -13.37
CA PRO A 67 -1.87 15.80 -14.03
C PRO A 67 -1.69 14.61 -14.99
N ALA A 68 -0.46 14.23 -15.34
CA ALA A 68 -0.18 13.26 -16.40
C ALA A 68 -0.90 11.92 -16.21
N ILE A 69 -0.87 11.35 -15.00
CA ILE A 69 -1.55 10.08 -14.70
C ILE A 69 -3.07 10.24 -14.78
N THR A 70 -3.61 11.34 -14.25
CA THR A 70 -5.05 11.62 -14.30
C THR A 70 -5.53 11.75 -15.75
N VAL A 71 -4.80 12.48 -16.61
CA VAL A 71 -5.12 12.61 -18.04
C VAL A 71 -5.08 11.25 -18.74
N ASN A 72 -4.08 10.43 -18.46
CA ASN A 72 -3.97 9.10 -19.05
C ASN A 72 -5.13 8.19 -18.62
N PHE A 73 -5.50 8.21 -17.33
CA PHE A 73 -6.62 7.42 -16.82
C PHE A 73 -7.97 7.90 -17.34
N THR A 74 -8.16 9.20 -17.56
CA THR A 74 -9.35 9.72 -18.24
C THR A 74 -9.42 9.21 -19.68
N LYS A 75 -8.31 9.25 -20.43
CA LYS A 75 -8.28 8.72 -21.81
C LYS A 75 -8.50 7.20 -21.87
N ALA A 76 -8.09 6.47 -20.84
CA ALA A 76 -8.31 5.04 -20.71
C ALA A 76 -9.75 4.68 -20.25
N GLY A 77 -10.61 5.66 -19.95
CA GLY A 77 -11.97 5.44 -19.51
C GLY A 77 -12.11 4.97 -18.05
N PHE A 78 -11.09 5.20 -17.22
CA PHE A 78 -11.12 4.79 -15.80
C PHE A 78 -11.78 5.81 -14.88
N MET A 79 -11.82 7.08 -15.29
CA MET A 79 -12.25 8.20 -14.46
C MET A 79 -13.74 8.49 -14.61
N ALA A 80 -14.46 8.61 -13.49
CA ALA A 80 -15.84 9.07 -13.47
C ALA A 80 -15.93 10.57 -13.86
N PRO A 81 -16.75 10.97 -14.86
CA PRO A 81 -16.85 12.37 -15.29
C PRO A 81 -17.35 13.34 -14.21
N ASP A 82 -18.16 12.85 -13.26
CA ASP A 82 -18.71 13.63 -12.16
C ASP A 82 -17.82 13.65 -10.90
N GLY A 83 -16.63 13.05 -10.99
CA GLY A 83 -15.62 13.04 -9.94
C GLY A 83 -16.02 12.24 -8.70
N ARG A 84 -16.93 11.26 -8.81
CA ARG A 84 -17.42 10.47 -7.67
C ARG A 84 -17.25 8.97 -7.86
N CYS A 85 -16.69 8.32 -6.85
CA CYS A 85 -16.78 6.86 -6.73
C CYS A 85 -18.19 6.48 -6.28
N LYS A 86 -18.96 5.84 -7.15
CA LYS A 86 -20.35 5.41 -6.90
C LYS A 86 -20.40 3.90 -6.69
N ALA A 87 -19.65 3.40 -5.72
CA ALA A 87 -19.50 1.96 -5.48
C ALA A 87 -20.88 1.30 -5.27
N PHE A 88 -21.15 0.25 -6.05
CA PHE A 88 -22.41 -0.52 -6.04
C PHE A 88 -23.68 0.22 -6.51
N ASP A 89 -23.56 1.46 -7.01
CA ASP A 89 -24.68 2.19 -7.63
C ASP A 89 -24.84 1.78 -9.11
N ALA A 90 -26.08 1.70 -9.61
CA ALA A 90 -26.37 1.37 -11.01
C ALA A 90 -25.80 2.41 -12.01
N ARG A 91 -25.50 3.63 -11.54
CA ARG A 91 -24.90 4.72 -12.32
C ARG A 91 -23.37 4.75 -12.26
N ALA A 92 -22.73 3.73 -11.67
CA ALA A 92 -21.27 3.67 -11.59
C ALA A 92 -20.63 3.71 -13.00
N ASP A 93 -19.72 4.66 -13.20
CA ASP A 93 -19.14 5.04 -14.50
C ASP A 93 -17.63 5.30 -14.43
N GLY A 94 -16.97 4.80 -13.36
CA GLY A 94 -15.54 4.97 -13.11
C GLY A 94 -15.23 5.24 -11.63
N TYR A 95 -13.99 5.60 -11.36
CA TYR A 95 -13.56 6.04 -10.03
C TYR A 95 -12.96 7.46 -10.07
N VAL A 96 -12.68 8.03 -8.91
CA VAL A 96 -11.92 9.27 -8.77
C VAL A 96 -10.64 9.02 -7.98
N ARG A 97 -9.54 9.63 -8.40
CA ARG A 97 -8.25 9.53 -7.68
C ARG A 97 -8.30 10.39 -6.42
N ALA A 98 -7.68 9.90 -5.36
CA ALA A 98 -7.57 10.61 -4.09
C ALA A 98 -6.12 10.50 -3.56
N GLU A 99 -5.73 11.48 -2.75
CA GLU A 99 -4.46 11.47 -2.04
C GLU A 99 -4.63 10.96 -0.62
N GLY A 100 -3.57 10.43 -0.04
CA GLY A 100 -3.59 9.98 1.35
C GLY A 100 -2.31 9.30 1.75
N ALA A 101 -2.07 9.27 3.06
CA ALA A 101 -0.98 8.52 3.68
C ALA A 101 -1.50 7.86 4.96
N GLY A 102 -1.02 6.64 5.24
CA GLY A 102 -1.36 5.92 6.46
C GLY A 102 -0.27 4.94 6.83
N VAL A 103 -0.07 4.74 8.12
CA VAL A 103 0.90 3.79 8.69
C VAL A 103 0.22 3.03 9.84
N VAL A 104 0.48 1.73 9.92
CA VAL A 104 0.11 0.86 11.03
C VAL A 104 1.36 0.20 11.61
N VAL A 105 1.31 -0.04 12.92
CA VAL A 105 2.33 -0.82 13.64
C VAL A 105 1.80 -2.23 13.82
N LEU A 106 2.53 -3.23 13.36
CA LEU A 106 2.17 -4.63 13.47
C LEU A 106 3.15 -5.37 14.39
N LYS A 107 2.60 -6.30 15.18
CA LYS A 107 3.35 -7.10 16.15
C LYS A 107 2.65 -8.45 16.37
N PRO A 108 3.38 -9.54 16.65
CA PRO A 108 2.74 -10.81 17.01
C PRO A 108 1.83 -10.63 18.24
N LEU A 109 0.59 -11.12 18.17
CA LEU A 109 -0.42 -10.89 19.20
C LEU A 109 0.05 -11.30 20.60
N ALA A 110 0.70 -12.46 20.72
CA ALA A 110 1.25 -12.93 22.00
C ALA A 110 2.24 -11.94 22.61
N ARG A 111 3.08 -11.31 21.77
CA ARG A 111 4.05 -10.30 22.22
C ARG A 111 3.37 -8.98 22.54
N ALA A 112 2.38 -8.56 21.77
CA ALA A 112 1.60 -7.35 22.05
C ALA A 112 0.86 -7.45 23.40
N LEU A 113 0.29 -8.62 23.70
CA LEU A 113 -0.34 -8.90 24.99
C LEU A 113 0.67 -8.89 26.14
N ALA A 114 1.83 -9.55 25.96
CA ALA A 114 2.89 -9.58 26.97
C ALA A 114 3.44 -8.18 27.30
N ASP A 115 3.60 -7.35 26.27
CA ASP A 115 4.09 -5.97 26.41
C ASP A 115 2.98 -4.97 26.82
N ARG A 116 1.72 -5.43 26.92
CA ARG A 116 0.54 -4.63 27.25
C ARG A 116 0.30 -3.47 26.28
N ASP A 117 0.57 -3.71 25.00
CA ASP A 117 0.32 -2.74 23.94
C ASP A 117 -1.18 -2.48 23.73
N PRO A 118 -1.58 -1.27 23.29
CA PRO A 118 -2.95 -1.03 22.83
C PRO A 118 -3.21 -1.78 21.51
N ILE A 119 -4.17 -2.72 21.54
CA ILE A 119 -4.53 -3.53 20.37
C ILE A 119 -5.84 -3.00 19.77
N TYR A 120 -5.74 -2.41 18.58
CA TYR A 120 -6.92 -1.89 17.85
C TYR A 120 -7.69 -2.99 17.10
N ALA A 121 -6.97 -3.96 16.53
CA ALA A 121 -7.54 -5.07 15.76
C ALA A 121 -6.53 -6.22 15.62
N VAL A 122 -6.99 -7.39 15.15
CA VAL A 122 -6.15 -8.55 14.87
C VAL A 122 -6.29 -8.98 13.41
N ILE A 123 -5.17 -9.07 12.71
CA ILE A 123 -5.12 -9.63 11.35
C ILE A 123 -5.07 -11.16 11.46
N ARG A 124 -6.18 -11.83 11.12
CA ARG A 124 -6.30 -13.29 11.22
C ARG A 124 -5.62 -14.03 10.06
N GLY A 125 -5.57 -13.40 8.89
CA GLY A 125 -5.00 -14.00 7.68
C GLY A 125 -4.89 -12.96 6.56
N SER A 126 -4.06 -13.26 5.57
CA SER A 126 -3.91 -12.47 4.35
C SER A 126 -3.40 -13.36 3.22
N ALA A 127 -3.79 -13.03 2.00
CA ALA A 127 -3.37 -13.74 0.78
C ALA A 127 -3.17 -12.74 -0.37
N VAL A 128 -2.32 -13.11 -1.32
CA VAL A 128 -2.03 -12.35 -2.53
C VAL A 128 -2.00 -13.34 -3.69
N ASN A 129 -2.65 -13.01 -4.80
CA ASN A 129 -2.64 -13.77 -6.04
C ASN A 129 -2.50 -12.81 -7.25
N GLN A 130 -2.60 -13.36 -8.45
CA GLN A 130 -2.63 -12.61 -9.70
C GLN A 130 -3.72 -13.15 -10.61
N ASP A 131 -4.38 -12.25 -11.34
CA ASP A 131 -5.48 -12.58 -12.26
C ASP A 131 -5.01 -13.38 -13.49
N GLY A 132 -3.70 -13.37 -13.77
CA GLY A 132 -3.12 -14.07 -14.91
C GLY A 132 -3.65 -13.51 -16.23
N ARG A 133 -4.13 -14.38 -17.12
CA ARG A 133 -4.67 -13.98 -18.43
C ARG A 133 -6.18 -13.80 -18.35
N THR A 134 -6.63 -12.56 -18.46
CA THR A 134 -8.04 -12.15 -18.48
C THR A 134 -8.42 -11.50 -19.82
N ASN A 135 -9.62 -10.91 -19.90
CA ASN A 135 -10.11 -10.20 -21.10
C ASN A 135 -9.36 -8.89 -21.40
N GLY A 136 -8.35 -8.54 -20.61
CA GLY A 136 -7.44 -7.43 -20.83
C GLY A 136 -6.55 -7.24 -19.61
N LEU A 137 -5.31 -6.74 -19.79
CA LEU A 137 -4.34 -6.61 -18.69
C LEU A 137 -4.87 -5.82 -17.48
N THR A 138 -5.79 -4.87 -17.72
CA THR A 138 -6.41 -4.02 -16.69
C THR A 138 -7.82 -4.47 -16.30
N ALA A 139 -8.33 -5.56 -16.89
CA ALA A 139 -9.65 -6.09 -16.58
C ALA A 139 -9.55 -7.04 -15.37
N PRO A 140 -10.38 -6.84 -14.33
CA PRO A 140 -10.40 -7.73 -13.18
C PRO A 140 -10.89 -9.13 -13.56
N SER A 141 -10.41 -10.15 -12.85
CA SER A 141 -10.88 -11.53 -12.98
C SER A 141 -12.02 -11.87 -11.98
N ARG A 142 -12.72 -12.98 -12.23
CA ARG A 142 -13.66 -13.61 -11.29
C ARG A 142 -13.05 -14.85 -10.68
#